data_AF-A0A4V6RH62-F1
#
_entry.id   AF-A0A4V6RH62-F1
#
_cell.length_a   1.000
_cell.length_b   1.000
_cell.length_c   1.000
_cell.angle_alpha   90.00
_cell.angle_beta   90.00
_cell.angle_gamma   90.00
#
_symmetry.space_group_name_H-M   'P 1'
#
loop_
_entity.id
_entity.type
_entity.pdbx_description
1 polymer ?
#
loop_
_entity_poly.entity_id
_entity_poly.type
_entity_poly.pdbx_seq_one_letter_code
_entity_poly.pdbx_strand_id
1 'polypeptide(L)'
;RAGYTIGELFHLSRSSVPAQRRLALATLATALGQTRRGRHVHNLAPVSSPSLIWGLLSSSRDPVEGDGPGSGGGKGGVAFLLRWCLDESVSSLTSVGAVSAGADISISGHAGGASLGLTVECIRGLANLLCDADGETYLNTTREWPLQMATKQHLFLAPPTLQRKVPSKIPGVLQLTKARTEEEPDHSEAMALDPVLFLFTQGQLGQRLAWLLSDEKGNLRTKLPPDAVGLWLPALLIRAVRHSPALAYRVFSIPNLFRTLLDHYLPVCYGNDSTSASAVRPTCLSQATGIPFAAVMLLCRLTMLTSTSIRLAMINDLRLIERCCSYLIPSEAEVVQDRNHLSEQWSPFSRLPPALPLKLAAQVHIEALRCLSTCLVPASDAEPIPLYALNCIWSTLPILCATLNRIADAYFEHFGTPTQPHTEDVLILPQLLVSWISFLTQAFESFVLGS
;
A
#
# COMPACT_ATOMS: atom_id res chain seq x y z
N ARG A 1 10.88 -20.84 19.26
CA ARG A 1 11.61 -19.84 20.11
C ARG A 1 10.96 -19.86 21.49
N ALA A 2 11.70 -19.52 22.56
CA ALA A 2 11.27 -19.57 23.96
C ALA A 2 9.78 -19.25 24.12
N GLY A 3 9.06 -20.15 24.78
CA GLY A 3 7.60 -20.20 24.83
C GLY A 3 7.02 -19.11 25.70
N TYR A 4 6.96 -17.88 25.18
CA TYR A 4 6.18 -16.82 25.80
C TYR A 4 4.70 -17.06 25.52
N THR A 5 3.91 -17.02 26.58
CA THR A 5 2.45 -16.93 26.52
C THR A 5 2.03 -15.55 26.00
N ILE A 6 0.79 -15.45 25.50
CA ILE A 6 0.22 -14.15 25.07
C ILE A 6 0.22 -13.15 26.24
N GLY A 7 -0.10 -13.59 27.46
CA GLY A 7 -0.08 -12.75 28.65
C GLY A 7 1.31 -12.18 28.98
N GLU A 8 2.36 -13.00 28.86
CA GLU A 8 3.76 -12.53 29.04
C GLU A 8 4.16 -11.53 27.97
N LEU A 9 3.75 -11.72 26.72
CA LEU A 9 4.01 -10.75 25.65
C LEU A 9 3.29 -9.41 25.90
N PHE A 10 2.08 -9.43 26.48
CA PHE A 10 1.35 -8.22 26.88
C PHE A 10 2.02 -7.50 28.05
N HIS A 11 2.61 -8.25 28.98
CA HIS A 11 3.38 -7.66 30.06
C HIS A 11 4.68 -7.02 29.52
N LEU A 12 5.42 -7.74 28.67
CA LEU A 12 6.69 -7.27 28.10
C LEU A 12 6.52 -6.07 27.15
N SER A 13 5.40 -5.96 26.43
CA SER A 13 5.12 -4.81 25.55
C SER A 13 4.95 -3.48 26.31
N ARG A 14 4.61 -3.56 27.61
CA ARG A 14 4.46 -2.45 28.56
C ARG A 14 5.71 -2.22 29.44
N SER A 15 6.77 -2.98 29.24
CA SER A 15 8.02 -2.83 30.00
C SER A 15 8.64 -1.45 29.82
N SER A 16 9.35 -0.95 30.84
CA SER A 16 10.17 0.27 30.72
C SER A 16 11.40 0.08 29.82
N VAL A 17 11.77 -1.17 29.51
CA VAL A 17 12.97 -1.51 28.72
C VAL A 17 12.62 -1.61 27.23
N PRO A 18 13.10 -0.71 26.34
CA PRO A 18 12.74 -0.71 24.92
C PRO A 18 13.06 -2.02 24.19
N ALA A 19 14.15 -2.70 24.56
CA ALA A 19 14.52 -3.98 23.97
C ALA A 19 13.50 -5.10 24.27
N GLN A 20 12.96 -5.13 25.49
CA GLN A 20 11.92 -6.10 25.88
C GLN A 20 10.61 -5.82 25.14
N ARG A 21 10.23 -4.54 25.02
CA ARG A 21 9.06 -4.12 24.24
C ARG A 21 9.19 -4.53 22.77
N ARG A 22 10.34 -4.27 22.16
CA ARG A 22 10.61 -4.63 20.74
C ARG A 22 10.55 -6.13 20.55
N LEU A 23 11.14 -6.91 21.46
CA LEU A 23 11.07 -8.38 21.42
C LEU A 23 9.62 -8.87 21.49
N ALA A 24 8.81 -8.31 22.39
CA ALA A 24 7.41 -8.68 22.56
C ALA A 24 6.59 -8.39 21.30
N LEU A 25 6.67 -7.14 20.80
CA LEU A 25 5.97 -6.71 19.59
C LEU A 25 6.42 -7.50 18.36
N ALA A 26 7.73 -7.75 18.23
CA ALA A 26 8.25 -8.53 17.12
C ALA A 26 7.78 -9.99 17.17
N THR A 27 7.68 -10.56 18.37
CA THR A 27 7.16 -11.93 18.56
C THR A 27 5.68 -12.00 18.23
N LEU A 28 4.87 -11.03 18.70
CA LEU A 28 3.44 -10.90 18.38
C LEU A 28 3.21 -10.75 16.88
N ALA A 29 3.87 -9.79 16.24
CA ALA A 29 3.73 -9.55 14.80
C ALA A 29 4.16 -10.77 13.97
N THR A 30 5.16 -11.54 14.42
CA THR A 30 5.55 -12.79 13.75
C THR A 30 4.51 -13.89 13.95
N ALA A 31 3.99 -14.06 15.16
CA ALA A 31 2.93 -15.02 15.46
C ALA A 31 1.68 -14.77 14.60
N LEU A 32 1.26 -13.50 14.48
CA LEU A 32 0.17 -13.07 13.60
C LEU A 32 0.46 -13.43 12.14
N GLY A 33 1.66 -13.12 11.65
CA GLY A 33 2.06 -13.43 10.28
C GLY A 33 2.12 -14.94 9.97
N GLN A 34 2.51 -15.78 10.94
CA GLN A 34 2.48 -17.25 10.77
C GLN A 34 1.06 -17.80 10.84
N THR A 35 0.20 -17.20 11.67
CA THR A 35 -1.22 -17.55 11.74
C THR A 35 -1.91 -17.38 10.40
N ARG A 36 -1.69 -16.23 9.74
CA ARG A 36 -2.27 -15.96 8.42
C ARG A 36 -1.83 -16.95 7.36
N ARG A 37 -0.59 -17.43 7.44
CA ARG A 37 -0.02 -18.42 6.51
C ARG A 37 -0.47 -19.86 6.80
N GLY A 38 -1.42 -20.06 7.74
CA GLY A 38 -1.89 -21.39 8.11
C GLY A 38 -0.82 -22.28 8.73
N ARG A 39 0.29 -21.72 9.24
CA ARG A 39 1.41 -22.51 9.77
C ARG A 39 1.24 -22.94 11.21
N HIS A 40 0.20 -22.47 11.89
CA HIS A 40 -0.18 -22.99 13.21
C HIS A 40 -1.13 -24.17 13.03
N VAL A 41 -0.97 -25.17 13.90
CA VAL A 41 -1.78 -26.40 13.87
C VAL A 41 -3.26 -26.04 14.01
N HIS A 42 -4.11 -26.55 13.11
CA HIS A 42 -5.57 -26.35 13.16
C HIS A 42 -6.19 -26.70 14.53
N ASN A 43 -5.56 -27.59 15.29
CA ASN A 43 -5.98 -28.02 16.63
C ASN A 43 -5.73 -26.98 17.75
N LEU A 44 -5.00 -25.90 17.48
CA LEU A 44 -4.75 -24.79 18.43
C LEU A 44 -5.79 -23.67 18.31
N ALA A 45 -6.65 -23.70 17.28
CA ALA A 45 -7.76 -22.78 17.15
C ALA A 45 -8.99 -23.36 17.90
N PRO A 46 -9.65 -22.62 18.79
CA PRO A 46 -10.89 -23.07 19.40
C PRO A 46 -11.91 -23.45 18.33
N VAL A 47 -12.70 -24.51 18.56
CA VAL A 47 -13.76 -24.95 17.63
C VAL A 47 -14.78 -23.82 17.36
N SER A 48 -14.97 -22.91 18.32
CA SER A 48 -15.83 -21.74 18.22
C SER A 48 -15.22 -20.55 17.46
N SER A 49 -13.91 -20.54 17.23
CA SER A 49 -13.21 -19.45 16.54
C SER A 49 -12.08 -20.02 15.65
N PRO A 50 -12.33 -20.29 14.37
CA PRO A 50 -11.39 -21.00 13.48
C PRO A 50 -10.12 -20.20 13.15
N SER A 51 -9.96 -18.98 13.67
CA SER A 51 -8.72 -18.22 13.58
C SER A 51 -8.32 -17.66 14.94
N LEU A 52 -7.05 -17.86 15.33
CA LEU A 52 -6.43 -17.18 16.47
C LEU A 52 -6.59 -15.66 16.34
N ILE A 53 -6.63 -15.13 15.10
CA ILE A 53 -6.85 -13.72 14.79
C ILE A 53 -8.19 -13.21 15.35
N TRP A 54 -9.28 -13.97 15.19
CA TRP A 54 -10.58 -13.58 15.73
C TRP A 54 -10.53 -13.45 17.26
N GLY A 55 -9.97 -14.44 17.96
CA GLY A 55 -9.79 -14.40 19.41
C GLY A 55 -8.88 -13.26 19.90
N LEU A 56 -7.93 -12.83 19.08
CA LEU A 56 -7.04 -11.69 19.38
C LEU A 56 -7.63 -10.32 19.03
N LEU A 57 -8.69 -10.28 18.21
CA LEU A 57 -9.46 -9.09 17.86
C LEU A 57 -10.67 -8.91 18.80
N SER A 58 -11.27 -10.01 19.26
CA SER A 58 -12.45 -9.98 20.11
C SER A 58 -12.09 -9.69 21.56
N SER A 59 -12.68 -8.65 22.12
CA SER A 59 -12.88 -8.56 23.56
C SER A 59 -13.80 -9.73 23.95
N SER A 60 -13.34 -10.70 24.74
CA SER A 60 -14.27 -11.73 25.24
C SER A 60 -15.44 -11.02 25.94
N ARG A 61 -16.67 -11.28 25.49
CA ARG A 61 -17.91 -10.84 26.17
C ARG A 61 -18.26 -11.76 27.33
N ASP A 62 -17.65 -12.94 27.39
CA ASP A 62 -17.97 -13.92 28.42
C ASP A 62 -17.30 -13.49 29.73
N PRO A 63 -18.07 -13.19 30.79
CA PRO A 63 -17.50 -13.03 32.11
C PRO A 63 -16.89 -14.38 32.48
N VAL A 64 -15.57 -14.45 32.55
CA VAL A 64 -14.91 -15.57 33.20
C VAL A 64 -15.32 -15.48 34.67
N GLU A 65 -16.09 -16.46 35.16
CA GLU A 65 -16.45 -16.57 36.58
C GLU A 65 -15.16 -16.49 37.41
N GLY A 66 -14.96 -15.37 38.11
CA GLY A 66 -13.75 -15.12 38.91
C GLY A 66 -13.16 -13.72 38.81
N ASP A 67 -13.59 -12.88 37.85
CA ASP A 67 -13.10 -11.49 37.77
C ASP A 67 -13.70 -10.64 38.91
N GLY A 68 -12.91 -10.40 39.94
CA GLY A 68 -13.25 -9.49 41.03
C GLY A 68 -13.38 -8.02 40.55
N PRO A 69 -14.04 -7.16 41.36
CA PRO A 69 -14.23 -5.75 41.06
C PRO A 69 -12.89 -5.02 41.13
N GLY A 70 -12.14 -5.06 40.03
CA GLY A 70 -10.74 -4.65 39.96
C GLY A 70 -9.96 -5.26 38.79
N SER A 71 -10.49 -6.32 38.16
CA SER A 71 -9.95 -6.88 36.90
C SER A 71 -10.36 -6.02 35.70
N GLY A 72 -9.95 -4.75 35.70
CA GLY A 72 -10.11 -3.82 34.57
C GLY A 72 -9.08 -4.06 33.47
N GLY A 73 -8.69 -5.32 33.24
CA GLY A 73 -7.65 -5.73 32.31
C GLY A 73 -8.10 -5.63 30.85
N GLY A 74 -8.09 -4.41 30.31
CA GLY A 74 -8.02 -4.11 28.88
C GLY A 74 -8.85 -4.99 27.94
N LYS A 75 -10.13 -4.63 27.77
CA LYS A 75 -11.04 -5.25 26.79
C LYS A 75 -10.51 -5.21 25.34
N GLY A 76 -9.47 -4.44 25.01
CA GLY A 76 -9.07 -4.08 23.64
C GLY A 76 -8.31 -5.13 22.78
N GLY A 77 -7.99 -6.31 23.29
CA GLY A 77 -7.27 -7.33 22.51
C GLY A 77 -5.90 -6.88 21.95
N VAL A 78 -5.34 -7.63 21.00
CA VAL A 78 -4.03 -7.34 20.38
C VAL A 78 -4.07 -6.10 19.49
N ALA A 79 -5.19 -5.84 18.81
CA ALA A 79 -5.34 -4.65 17.97
C ALA A 79 -5.16 -3.36 18.78
N PHE A 80 -5.82 -3.27 19.94
CA PHE A 80 -5.71 -2.10 20.79
C PHE A 80 -4.32 -1.99 21.44
N LEU A 81 -3.70 -3.12 21.81
CA LEU A 81 -2.33 -3.11 22.32
C LEU A 81 -1.35 -2.56 21.28
N LEU A 82 -1.40 -3.06 20.04
CA LEU A 82 -0.53 -2.60 18.95
C LEU A 82 -0.78 -1.12 18.65
N ARG A 83 -2.05 -0.71 18.68
CA ARG A 83 -2.46 0.69 18.50
C ARG A 83 -1.90 1.59 19.60
N TRP A 84 -2.02 1.19 20.86
CA TRP A 84 -1.47 1.90 22.00
C TRP A 84 0.05 2.00 21.94
N CYS A 85 0.74 0.89 21.67
CA CYS A 85 2.20 0.88 21.55
C CYS A 85 2.70 1.76 20.41
N LEU A 86 1.99 1.79 19.28
CA LEU A 86 2.27 2.71 18.18
C LEU A 86 2.13 4.17 18.63
N ASP A 87 1.08 4.45 19.41
CA ASP A 87 0.80 5.82 19.84
C ASP A 87 1.85 6.34 20.80
N GLU A 88 2.28 5.49 21.72
CA GLU A 88 3.36 5.79 22.65
C GLU A 88 4.72 5.95 21.92
N SER A 89 5.01 5.09 20.94
CA SER A 89 6.27 5.16 20.20
C SER A 89 6.35 6.37 19.29
N VAL A 90 5.25 6.74 18.62
CA VAL A 90 5.15 7.98 17.83
C VAL A 90 5.26 9.20 18.74
N SER A 91 4.62 9.20 19.92
CA SER A 91 4.74 10.30 20.89
C SER A 91 6.18 10.45 21.39
N SER A 92 6.87 9.34 21.67
CA SER A 92 8.30 9.36 22.01
C SER A 92 9.17 9.86 20.86
N LEU A 93 8.83 9.56 19.61
CA LEU A 93 9.53 10.14 18.46
C LEU A 93 9.29 11.64 18.36
N THR A 94 8.06 12.12 18.54
CA THR A 94 7.75 13.55 18.48
C THR A 94 8.55 14.34 19.52
N SER A 95 8.72 13.80 20.75
CA SER A 95 9.48 14.47 21.80
C SER A 95 10.99 14.49 21.54
N VAL A 96 11.54 13.43 20.95
CA VAL A 96 12.95 13.42 20.48
C VAL A 96 13.14 14.38 19.31
N GLY A 97 12.16 14.44 18.40
CA GLY A 97 12.17 15.32 17.23
C GLY A 97 12.22 16.81 17.54
N ALA A 98 11.59 17.22 18.64
CA ALA A 98 11.68 18.59 19.15
C ALA A 98 13.11 18.99 19.53
N VAL A 99 13.99 18.03 19.85
CA VAL A 99 15.38 18.27 20.29
C VAL A 99 16.38 18.13 19.14
N SER A 100 16.06 17.35 18.10
CA SER A 100 16.98 17.01 17.00
C SER A 100 16.42 17.37 15.62
N ALA A 101 15.77 18.53 15.49
CA ALA A 101 15.15 18.98 14.24
C ALA A 101 16.17 18.96 13.07
N GLY A 102 15.85 18.21 12.01
CA GLY A 102 16.68 18.06 10.81
C GLY A 102 17.67 16.88 10.82
N ALA A 103 17.72 16.07 11.87
CA ALA A 103 18.54 14.85 11.90
C ALA A 103 17.80 13.65 11.29
N ASP A 104 18.52 12.87 10.47
CA ASP A 104 18.04 11.58 9.95
C ASP A 104 18.02 10.53 11.08
N ILE A 105 16.85 9.94 11.33
CA ILE A 105 16.71 8.85 12.30
C ILE A 105 16.54 7.53 11.57
N SER A 106 17.47 6.61 11.81
CA SER A 106 17.38 5.21 11.42
C SER A 106 17.22 4.31 12.65
N ILE A 107 16.75 3.07 12.44
CA ILE A 107 16.63 2.07 13.51
C ILE A 107 17.99 1.74 14.16
N SER A 108 19.08 1.89 13.40
CA SER A 108 20.47 1.67 13.86
C SER A 108 21.09 2.90 14.56
N GLY A 109 20.42 4.06 14.53
CA GLY A 109 20.89 5.29 15.17
C GLY A 109 20.61 5.33 16.68
N HIS A 110 21.44 6.05 17.44
CA HIS A 110 21.41 6.08 18.91
C HIS A 110 20.28 6.99 19.48
N ALA A 111 19.91 8.08 18.79
CA ALA A 111 18.81 8.94 19.22
C ALA A 111 17.52 8.55 18.46
N GLY A 112 16.45 8.18 19.18
CA GLY A 112 15.13 7.87 18.60
C GLY A 112 15.00 6.52 17.86
N GLY A 113 16.11 5.84 17.53
CA GLY A 113 16.11 4.55 16.81
C GLY A 113 15.38 3.42 17.56
N ALA A 114 15.39 3.46 18.91
CA ALA A 114 14.62 2.54 19.75
C ALA A 114 13.12 2.68 19.47
N SER A 115 12.59 3.90 19.58
CA SER A 115 11.18 4.24 19.35
C SER A 115 10.77 4.00 17.89
N LEU A 116 11.63 4.33 16.92
CA LEU A 116 11.37 4.05 15.50
C LEU A 116 11.21 2.54 15.23
N GLY A 117 12.07 1.70 15.80
CA GLY A 117 11.89 0.26 15.63
C GLY A 117 10.65 -0.28 16.35
N LEU A 118 10.20 0.31 17.47
CA LEU A 118 8.90 -0.04 18.07
C LEU A 118 7.74 0.31 17.14
N THR A 119 7.77 1.51 16.54
CA THR A 119 6.79 1.96 15.54
C THR A 119 6.71 0.98 14.38
N VAL A 120 7.86 0.56 13.84
CA VAL A 120 7.93 -0.39 12.72
C VAL A 120 7.34 -1.76 13.09
N GLU A 121 7.64 -2.29 14.28
CA GLU A 121 7.05 -3.55 14.73
C GLU A 121 5.53 -3.44 14.96
N CYS A 122 5.03 -2.29 15.41
CA CYS A 122 3.59 -2.05 15.53
C CYS A 122 2.91 -2.00 14.16
N ILE A 123 3.51 -1.30 13.17
CA ILE A 123 3.01 -1.26 11.79
C ILE A 123 2.99 -2.67 11.20
N ARG A 124 4.06 -3.45 11.39
CA ARG A 124 4.13 -4.86 10.97
C ARG A 124 3.07 -5.71 11.65
N GLY A 125 2.87 -5.54 12.95
CA GLY A 125 1.85 -6.23 13.72
C GLY A 125 0.45 -5.93 13.21
N LEU A 126 0.12 -4.67 13.00
CA LEU A 126 -1.17 -4.24 12.45
C LEU A 126 -1.38 -4.76 11.03
N ALA A 127 -0.37 -4.69 10.16
CA ALA A 127 -0.45 -5.24 8.81
C ALA A 127 -0.69 -6.75 8.83
N ASN A 128 0.05 -7.50 9.66
CA ASN A 128 -0.16 -8.93 9.83
C ASN A 128 -1.47 -9.27 10.55
N LEU A 129 -2.08 -8.33 11.27
CA LEU A 129 -3.36 -8.53 11.92
C LEU A 129 -4.54 -8.25 10.99
N LEU A 130 -4.43 -7.28 10.08
CA LEU A 130 -5.56 -6.76 9.30
C LEU A 130 -5.51 -7.10 7.81
N CYS A 131 -4.30 -7.29 7.26
CA CYS A 131 -4.11 -7.49 5.84
C CYS A 131 -3.84 -8.95 5.54
N ASP A 132 -4.59 -9.50 4.59
CA ASP A 132 -4.42 -10.87 4.12
C ASP A 132 -3.74 -10.87 2.76
N ALA A 133 -2.47 -11.28 2.68
CA ALA A 133 -1.72 -11.20 1.42
C ALA A 133 -2.35 -12.07 0.31
N ASP A 134 -2.82 -13.26 0.66
CA ASP A 134 -3.44 -14.19 -0.30
C ASP A 134 -4.82 -13.67 -0.73
N GLY A 135 -5.65 -13.22 0.22
CA GLY A 135 -6.94 -12.58 -0.06
C GLY A 135 -6.81 -11.30 -0.90
N GLU A 136 -5.84 -10.43 -0.60
CA GLU A 136 -5.59 -9.23 -1.40
C GLU A 136 -5.08 -9.57 -2.81
N THR A 137 -4.29 -10.63 -2.97
CA THR A 137 -3.87 -11.12 -4.29
C THR A 137 -5.08 -11.60 -5.09
N TYR A 138 -6.01 -12.32 -4.45
CA TYR A 138 -7.28 -12.74 -5.07
C TYR A 138 -8.18 -11.55 -5.45
N LEU A 139 -8.23 -10.52 -4.59
CA LEU A 139 -8.96 -9.28 -4.87
C LEU A 139 -8.30 -8.42 -5.96
N ASN A 140 -7.00 -8.59 -6.17
CA ASN A 140 -6.29 -7.99 -7.27
C ASN A 140 -6.64 -8.74 -8.56
N THR A 141 -6.48 -10.06 -8.62
CA THR A 141 -6.78 -10.86 -9.84
C THR A 141 -8.23 -10.73 -10.30
N THR A 142 -9.19 -10.68 -9.39
CA THR A 142 -10.62 -10.47 -9.72
C THR A 142 -10.93 -9.08 -10.29
N ARG A 143 -10.12 -8.07 -9.97
CA ARG A 143 -10.27 -6.68 -10.47
C ARG A 143 -9.23 -6.31 -11.51
N GLU A 144 -8.34 -7.23 -11.88
CA GLU A 144 -7.10 -6.86 -12.56
C GLU A 144 -7.32 -6.52 -14.02
N TRP A 145 -8.38 -6.99 -14.68
CA TRP A 145 -8.64 -6.59 -16.07
C TRP A 145 -10.13 -6.65 -16.42
N PRO A 146 -10.67 -5.62 -17.10
CA PRO A 146 -11.93 -5.75 -17.80
C PRO A 146 -11.66 -6.56 -19.07
N LEU A 147 -11.72 -7.88 -18.98
CA LEU A 147 -12.24 -8.63 -20.12
C LEU A 147 -13.70 -8.20 -20.24
N GLN A 148 -13.96 -7.18 -21.05
CA GLN A 148 -15.28 -6.88 -21.60
C GLN A 148 -15.89 -8.08 -22.37
N MET A 149 -15.21 -9.24 -22.39
CA MET A 149 -15.71 -10.56 -22.75
C MET A 149 -16.51 -11.29 -21.64
N ALA A 150 -16.60 -10.75 -20.41
CA ALA A 150 -17.50 -11.29 -19.37
C ALA A 150 -18.78 -10.45 -19.20
N THR A 151 -19.23 -9.75 -20.25
CA THR A 151 -20.63 -9.36 -20.32
C THR A 151 -21.49 -10.61 -20.41
N LYS A 152 -22.35 -10.76 -19.39
CA LYS A 152 -23.46 -11.70 -19.25
C LYS A 152 -23.07 -13.06 -18.69
N GLN A 153 -23.62 -13.33 -17.51
CA GLN A 153 -23.64 -14.60 -16.79
C GLN A 153 -22.34 -14.91 -16.04
N HIS A 154 -22.22 -14.43 -14.80
CA HIS A 154 -21.91 -15.30 -13.67
C HIS A 154 -22.41 -14.63 -12.39
N LEU A 155 -23.56 -15.13 -11.92
CA LEU A 155 -24.11 -14.89 -10.59
C LEU A 155 -23.09 -15.30 -9.54
N PHE A 156 -22.37 -14.34 -8.95
CA PHE A 156 -21.84 -14.56 -7.61
C PHE A 156 -22.96 -14.24 -6.62
N LEU A 157 -23.58 -15.30 -6.11
CA LEU A 157 -24.38 -15.26 -4.90
C LEU A 157 -23.49 -14.69 -3.79
N ALA A 158 -23.67 -13.40 -3.50
CA ALA A 158 -23.28 -12.86 -2.22
C ALA A 158 -23.94 -13.71 -1.12
N PRO A 159 -23.25 -14.04 -0.02
CA PRO A 159 -23.95 -14.58 1.15
C PRO A 159 -25.06 -13.59 1.51
N PRO A 160 -26.24 -14.07 1.96
CA PRO A 160 -27.36 -13.20 2.23
C PRO A 160 -26.90 -12.13 3.22
N THR A 161 -26.81 -10.90 2.73
CA THR A 161 -26.68 -9.74 3.59
C THR A 161 -27.91 -9.78 4.48
N LEU A 162 -27.71 -10.02 5.78
CA LEU A 162 -28.72 -9.66 6.76
C LEU A 162 -28.96 -8.18 6.54
N GLN A 163 -30.06 -7.86 5.86
CA GLN A 163 -30.55 -6.52 5.65
C GLN A 163 -30.84 -5.93 7.02
N ARG A 164 -29.82 -5.33 7.64
CA ARG A 164 -30.04 -4.43 8.75
C ARG A 164 -30.66 -3.19 8.15
N LYS A 165 -31.95 -2.98 8.43
CA LYS A 165 -32.71 -1.79 8.03
C LYS A 165 -31.92 -0.55 8.43
N VAL A 166 -31.23 0.06 7.47
CA VAL A 166 -30.76 1.43 7.57
C VAL A 166 -32.00 2.30 7.41
N PRO A 167 -32.39 3.14 8.38
CA PRO A 167 -33.50 4.04 8.18
C PRO A 167 -33.14 5.01 7.05
N SER A 168 -33.97 4.95 6.01
CA SER A 168 -33.97 5.82 4.85
C SER A 168 -34.15 7.28 5.26
N LYS A 169 -33.19 8.14 4.88
CA LYS A 169 -33.42 9.47 4.28
C LYS A 169 -32.08 10.14 3.96
N ILE A 170 -31.77 10.20 2.67
CA ILE A 170 -31.00 11.28 2.05
C ILE A 170 -32.03 11.94 1.11
N PRO A 171 -32.28 13.26 1.19
CA PRO A 171 -31.52 14.16 0.32
C PRO A 171 -31.29 15.59 0.84
N GLY A 172 -30.15 16.17 0.46
CA GLY A 172 -29.91 17.61 0.49
C GLY A 172 -28.96 18.05 1.60
N VAL A 173 -27.77 18.46 1.18
CA VAL A 173 -26.81 19.30 1.90
C VAL A 173 -27.51 20.16 2.95
N LEU A 174 -27.13 20.04 4.23
CA LEU A 174 -27.00 21.14 5.21
C LEU A 174 -26.45 20.62 6.55
N GLN A 175 -25.37 21.26 6.98
CA GLN A 175 -24.96 21.61 8.33
C GLN A 175 -25.07 20.60 9.50
N LEU A 176 -23.88 20.36 10.06
CA LEU A 176 -23.58 20.30 11.50
C LEU A 176 -24.75 20.67 12.42
N THR A 177 -25.50 19.68 12.89
CA THR A 177 -26.26 19.78 14.13
C THR A 177 -25.84 18.65 15.04
N LYS A 178 -25.15 19.03 16.12
CA LYS A 178 -24.81 18.21 17.27
C LYS A 178 -26.10 17.61 17.84
N ALA A 179 -26.45 16.40 17.43
CA ALA A 179 -27.58 15.66 17.96
C ALA A 179 -27.09 14.80 19.11
N ARG A 180 -27.69 15.07 20.29
CA ARG A 180 -27.85 14.28 21.53
C ARG A 180 -26.66 13.43 21.98
N THR A 181 -26.32 13.55 23.26
CA THR A 181 -25.34 12.73 24.00
C THR A 181 -25.59 11.23 23.81
N GLU A 182 -25.09 10.68 22.70
CA GLU A 182 -24.75 9.27 22.56
C GLU A 182 -23.50 9.07 23.41
N GLU A 183 -23.58 8.19 24.40
CA GLU A 183 -22.40 7.77 25.15
C GLU A 183 -21.30 7.40 24.15
N GLU A 184 -20.11 7.98 24.30
CA GLU A 184 -18.99 7.68 23.40
C GLU A 184 -18.84 6.15 23.36
N PRO A 185 -18.94 5.52 22.17
CA PRO A 185 -18.87 4.07 22.07
C PRO A 185 -17.51 3.63 22.62
N ASP A 186 -17.50 2.61 23.48
CA ASP A 186 -16.27 2.04 24.03
C ASP A 186 -15.30 1.76 22.88
N HIS A 187 -14.15 2.47 22.86
CA HIS A 187 -13.15 2.33 21.81
C HIS A 187 -12.68 0.88 21.64
N SER A 188 -12.73 0.10 22.72
CA SER A 188 -12.46 -1.33 22.70
C SER A 188 -13.51 -2.09 21.88
N GLU A 189 -14.79 -1.79 22.09
CA GLU A 189 -15.89 -2.43 21.37
C GLU A 189 -15.92 -1.99 19.90
N ALA A 190 -15.68 -0.71 19.63
CA ALA A 190 -15.59 -0.18 18.28
C ALA A 190 -14.45 -0.83 17.48
N MET A 191 -13.27 -1.00 18.10
CA MET A 191 -12.14 -1.71 17.49
C MET A 191 -12.44 -3.19 17.23
N ALA A 192 -13.15 -3.87 18.14
CA ALA A 192 -13.51 -5.28 17.98
C ALA A 192 -14.53 -5.50 16.84
N LEU A 193 -15.45 -4.55 16.63
CA LEU A 193 -16.46 -4.61 15.58
C LEU A 193 -15.89 -4.33 14.19
N ASP A 194 -15.12 -3.25 14.06
CA ASP A 194 -14.50 -2.87 12.79
C ASP A 194 -13.13 -2.22 13.03
N PRO A 195 -12.06 -3.03 13.09
CA PRO A 195 -10.73 -2.51 13.43
C PRO A 195 -10.19 -1.60 12.33
N VAL A 196 -10.54 -1.83 11.06
CA VAL A 196 -10.05 -1.00 9.95
C VAL A 196 -10.70 0.37 9.99
N LEU A 197 -12.02 0.43 10.14
CA LEU A 197 -12.74 1.70 10.25
C LEU A 197 -12.30 2.46 11.50
N PHE A 198 -12.24 1.79 12.67
CA PHE A 198 -11.82 2.40 13.92
C PHE A 198 -10.43 3.04 13.78
N LEU A 199 -9.43 2.29 13.30
CA LEU A 199 -8.05 2.76 13.21
C LEU A 199 -7.89 4.03 12.38
N PHE A 200 -8.60 4.13 11.26
CA PHE A 200 -8.48 5.25 10.32
C PHE A 200 -9.43 6.42 10.63
N THR A 201 -10.41 6.24 11.52
CA THR A 201 -11.34 7.30 11.92
C THR A 201 -11.03 7.80 13.34
N GLN A 202 -11.42 7.05 14.36
CA GLN A 202 -11.24 7.40 15.77
C GLN A 202 -9.77 7.26 16.19
N GLY A 203 -9.11 6.21 15.70
CA GLY A 203 -7.71 5.98 15.93
C GLY A 203 -6.77 6.87 15.11
N GLN A 204 -7.20 7.72 14.17
CA GLN A 204 -6.27 8.67 13.50
C GLN A 204 -4.97 8.03 12.92
N LEU A 205 -4.97 6.73 12.58
CA LEU A 205 -3.77 6.00 12.15
C LEU A 205 -3.12 6.66 10.94
N GLY A 206 -3.93 7.06 9.97
CA GLY A 206 -3.46 7.75 8.77
C GLY A 206 -2.72 9.07 9.06
N GLN A 207 -3.17 9.86 10.04
CA GLN A 207 -2.48 11.11 10.43
C GLN A 207 -1.09 10.82 11.02
N ARG A 208 -0.96 9.75 11.81
CA ARG A 208 0.32 9.33 12.39
C ARG A 208 1.27 8.80 11.32
N LEU A 209 0.75 8.03 10.36
CA LEU A 209 1.54 7.59 9.20
C LEU A 209 2.01 8.77 8.36
N ALA A 210 1.15 9.77 8.12
CA ALA A 210 1.53 10.99 7.41
C ALA A 210 2.62 11.77 8.16
N TRP A 211 2.47 11.94 9.48
CA TRP A 211 3.49 12.58 10.31
C TRP A 211 4.84 11.85 10.24
N LEU A 212 4.84 10.51 10.35
CA LEU A 212 6.06 9.70 10.25
C LEU A 212 6.78 9.87 8.91
N LEU A 213 6.02 10.04 7.82
CA LEU A 213 6.56 10.16 6.46
C LEU A 213 6.93 11.60 6.07
N SER A 214 6.44 12.61 6.81
CA SER A 214 6.61 14.02 6.46
C SER A 214 8.06 14.49 6.64
N ASP A 215 8.57 15.22 5.65
CA ASP A 215 9.87 15.91 5.71
C ASP A 215 9.70 17.44 5.92
N GLU A 216 8.62 17.85 6.59
CA GLU A 216 8.35 19.26 6.83
C GLU A 216 9.39 19.85 7.80
N LYS A 217 9.73 21.13 7.60
CA LYS A 217 10.70 21.86 8.44
C LYS A 217 10.24 21.83 9.91
N GLY A 218 10.95 21.07 10.74
CA GLY A 218 10.64 20.85 12.15
C GLY A 218 10.23 19.42 12.50
N ASN A 219 9.98 18.57 11.51
CA ASN A 219 9.71 17.14 11.70
C ASN A 219 10.99 16.30 11.56
N LEU A 220 10.93 15.08 12.10
CA LEU A 220 12.00 14.11 12.00
C LEU A 220 12.03 13.47 10.62
N ARG A 221 13.21 13.40 10.01
CA ARG A 221 13.46 12.57 8.82
C ARG A 221 13.54 11.11 9.21
N THR A 222 12.39 10.47 9.41
CA THR A 222 12.38 9.05 9.77
C THR A 222 12.66 8.19 8.53
N LYS A 223 13.74 7.40 8.59
CA LYS A 223 14.07 6.44 7.54
C LYS A 223 13.47 5.10 7.89
N LEU A 224 12.24 4.88 7.43
CA LEU A 224 11.57 3.59 7.54
C LEU A 224 12.31 2.53 6.71
N PRO A 225 12.38 1.26 7.18
CA PRO A 225 13.00 0.18 6.45
C PRO A 225 12.21 -0.17 5.18
N PRO A 226 12.85 -0.79 4.17
CA PRO A 226 12.21 -1.14 2.90
C PRO A 226 10.99 -2.04 3.09
N ASP A 227 10.99 -2.96 4.05
CA ASP A 227 9.84 -3.83 4.32
C ASP A 227 8.63 -3.06 4.85
N ALA A 228 8.87 -2.04 5.68
CA ALA A 228 7.78 -1.22 6.22
C ALA A 228 7.10 -0.40 5.13
N VAL A 229 7.91 0.21 4.26
CA VAL A 229 7.42 1.09 3.19
C VAL A 229 6.90 0.31 1.99
N GLY A 230 7.56 -0.78 1.61
CA GLY A 230 7.22 -1.56 0.43
C GLY A 230 6.10 -2.57 0.66
N LEU A 231 5.87 -3.00 1.91
CA LEU A 231 4.90 -4.06 2.22
C LEU A 231 3.86 -3.61 3.24
N TRP A 232 4.27 -3.31 4.49
CA TRP A 232 3.31 -3.19 5.60
C TRP A 232 2.45 -1.92 5.54
N LEU A 233 3.08 -0.78 5.27
CA LEU A 233 2.38 0.51 5.20
C LEU A 233 1.41 0.56 4.00
N PRO A 234 1.82 0.24 2.76
CA PRO A 234 0.87 0.17 1.64
C PRO A 234 -0.23 -0.85 1.88
N ALA A 235 0.06 -2.02 2.47
CA ALA A 235 -0.97 -3.01 2.77
C ALA A 235 -2.06 -2.44 3.69
N LEU A 236 -1.69 -1.69 4.74
CA LEU A 236 -2.66 -1.04 5.64
C LEU A 236 -3.50 0.02 4.92
N LEU A 237 -2.86 0.85 4.09
CA LEU A 237 -3.56 1.88 3.33
C LEU A 237 -4.47 1.28 2.25
N ILE A 238 -4.02 0.25 1.53
CA ILE A 238 -4.81 -0.49 0.55
C ILE A 238 -6.04 -1.09 1.23
N ARG A 239 -5.86 -1.70 2.41
CA ARG A 239 -6.98 -2.27 3.17
C ARG A 239 -8.00 -1.21 3.56
N ALA A 240 -7.55 -0.03 3.97
CA ALA A 240 -8.44 1.09 4.30
C ALA A 240 -9.20 1.62 3.07
N VAL A 241 -8.52 1.76 1.94
CA VAL A 241 -9.12 2.23 0.68
C VAL A 241 -10.15 1.22 0.14
N ARG A 242 -9.89 -0.09 0.29
CA ARG A 242 -10.81 -1.14 -0.13
C ARG A 242 -12.00 -1.33 0.81
N HIS A 243 -11.89 -0.91 2.07
CA HIS A 243 -12.93 -1.08 3.08
C HIS A 243 -14.22 -0.35 2.69
N SER A 244 -14.14 0.92 2.33
CA SER A 244 -15.28 1.70 1.86
C SER A 244 -14.84 2.96 1.09
N PRO A 245 -15.66 3.48 0.15
CA PRO A 245 -15.33 4.71 -0.58
C PRO A 245 -15.22 5.93 0.34
N ALA A 246 -16.01 5.97 1.43
CA ALA A 246 -15.91 7.01 2.44
C ALA A 246 -14.54 6.99 3.15
N LEU A 247 -14.04 5.80 3.48
CA LEU A 247 -12.72 5.67 4.10
C LEU A 247 -11.60 5.95 3.10
N ALA A 248 -11.75 5.55 1.83
CA ALA A 248 -10.81 5.88 0.76
C ALA A 248 -10.65 7.40 0.60
N TYR A 249 -11.75 8.14 0.57
CA TYR A 249 -11.72 9.61 0.52
C TYR A 249 -11.05 10.21 1.76
N ARG A 250 -11.34 9.68 2.95
CA ARG A 250 -10.66 10.13 4.18
C ARG A 250 -9.16 9.90 4.11
N VAL A 251 -8.71 8.72 3.66
CA VAL A 251 -7.30 8.39 3.52
C VAL A 251 -6.62 9.32 2.51
N PHE A 252 -7.26 9.59 1.38
CA PHE A 252 -6.76 10.53 0.38
C PHE A 252 -6.70 11.98 0.90
N SER A 253 -7.67 12.37 1.73
CA SER A 253 -7.76 13.71 2.31
C SER A 253 -6.77 13.96 3.46
N ILE A 254 -5.98 12.95 3.86
CA ILE A 254 -4.94 13.15 4.87
C ILE A 254 -3.86 14.06 4.28
N PRO A 255 -3.55 15.20 4.93
CA PRO A 255 -2.63 16.19 4.39
C PRO A 255 -1.25 15.58 4.17
N ASN A 256 -0.68 15.86 2.99
CA ASN A 256 0.66 15.47 2.56
C ASN A 256 0.96 13.96 2.53
N LEU A 257 0.02 13.07 2.88
CA LEU A 257 0.26 11.62 2.89
C LEU A 257 0.65 11.08 1.51
N PHE A 258 -0.22 11.27 0.51
CA PHE A 258 0.06 10.80 -0.84
C PHE A 258 1.24 11.53 -1.47
N ARG A 259 1.37 12.84 -1.23
CA ARG A 259 2.49 13.62 -1.75
C ARG A 259 3.84 13.10 -1.25
N THR A 260 3.98 12.94 0.06
CA THR A 260 5.21 12.41 0.69
C THR A 260 5.51 10.97 0.26
N LEU A 261 4.49 10.11 0.18
CA LEU A 261 4.65 8.74 -0.33
C LEU A 261 5.19 8.74 -1.77
N LEU A 262 4.63 9.57 -2.64
CA LEU A 262 5.05 9.63 -4.03
C LEU A 262 6.42 10.27 -4.19
N ASP A 263 6.72 11.34 -3.47
CA ASP A 263 8.02 12.02 -3.56
C ASP A 263 9.16 11.13 -3.06
N HIS A 264 8.95 10.38 -1.98
CA HIS A 264 9.98 9.50 -1.42
C HIS A 264 10.09 8.14 -2.11
N TYR A 265 8.98 7.60 -2.61
CA TYR A 265 8.91 6.19 -3.04
C TYR A 265 8.35 5.98 -4.45
N LEU A 266 8.03 7.05 -5.18
CA LEU A 266 7.80 7.04 -6.63
C LEU A 266 8.40 8.32 -7.26
N PRO A 267 9.71 8.57 -7.10
CA PRO A 267 10.35 9.77 -7.63
C PRO A 267 10.33 9.78 -9.16
N VAL A 268 10.09 10.97 -9.74
CA VAL A 268 10.16 11.13 -11.20
C VAL A 268 11.62 11.05 -11.66
N CYS A 269 11.91 10.16 -12.59
CA CYS A 269 13.23 10.10 -13.21
C CYS A 269 13.30 11.11 -14.38
N TYR A 270 13.73 12.35 -14.14
CA TYR A 270 14.09 13.26 -15.24
C TYR A 270 15.52 12.96 -15.73
N GLY A 271 15.75 13.09 -17.04
CA GLY A 271 17.08 12.93 -17.63
C GLY A 271 18.06 13.97 -17.11
N ASN A 272 19.25 13.53 -16.73
CA ASN A 272 20.50 14.30 -16.62
C ASN A 272 20.56 15.59 -15.75
N ASP A 273 19.68 15.81 -14.77
CA ASP A 273 19.92 16.86 -13.77
C ASP A 273 20.89 16.40 -12.68
N SER A 274 22.18 16.43 -13.03
CA SER A 274 23.34 16.21 -12.14
C SER A 274 23.51 17.29 -11.05
N THR A 275 22.59 18.25 -10.95
CA THR A 275 22.66 19.39 -10.03
C THR A 275 21.71 19.28 -8.82
N SER A 276 20.80 18.30 -8.81
CA SER A 276 19.98 18.01 -7.64
C SER A 276 20.57 16.81 -6.89
N ALA A 277 21.12 17.04 -5.70
CA ALA A 277 21.63 15.99 -4.79
C ALA A 277 20.60 14.90 -4.42
N SER A 278 19.35 15.02 -4.89
CA SER A 278 18.23 14.09 -4.74
C SER A 278 18.15 13.00 -5.83
N ALA A 279 19.01 13.01 -6.85
CA ALA A 279 18.91 12.13 -8.03
C ALA A 279 19.88 10.92 -8.03
N VAL A 280 20.66 10.70 -6.96
CA VAL A 280 21.49 9.50 -6.85
C VAL A 280 20.61 8.32 -6.44
N ARG A 281 20.33 7.42 -7.39
CA ARG A 281 19.57 6.20 -7.11
C ARG A 281 20.33 5.34 -6.08
N PRO A 282 19.64 4.78 -5.09
CA PRO A 282 20.29 3.94 -4.10
C PRO A 282 20.85 2.68 -4.75
N THR A 283 22.12 2.41 -4.46
CA THR A 283 22.85 1.21 -4.92
C THR A 283 22.61 -0.02 -4.05
N CYS A 284 21.93 0.15 -2.90
CA CYS A 284 21.58 -0.93 -1.99
C CYS A 284 20.18 -0.74 -1.42
N LEU A 285 19.48 -1.85 -1.17
CA LEU A 285 18.13 -1.87 -0.56
C LEU A 285 18.12 -1.47 0.92
N SER A 286 19.26 -1.12 1.52
CA SER A 286 19.33 -0.73 2.93
C SER A 286 18.58 0.59 3.21
N GLN A 287 18.40 1.42 2.19
CA GLN A 287 17.63 2.67 2.24
C GLN A 287 16.45 2.59 1.27
N ALA A 288 15.24 2.76 1.79
CA ALA A 288 14.00 2.67 0.99
C ALA A 288 13.72 3.94 0.17
N THR A 289 14.27 5.09 0.57
CA THR A 289 14.05 6.39 -0.08
C THR A 289 14.65 6.38 -1.48
N GLY A 290 13.86 6.80 -2.47
CA GLY A 290 14.25 6.82 -3.87
C GLY A 290 14.07 5.48 -4.60
N ILE A 291 13.53 4.45 -3.94
CA ILE A 291 13.19 3.16 -4.57
C ILE A 291 11.71 3.14 -4.92
N PRO A 292 11.35 2.85 -6.19
CA PRO A 292 9.95 2.66 -6.56
C PRO A 292 9.40 1.34 -6.03
N PHE A 293 8.23 1.39 -5.38
CA PHE A 293 7.54 0.20 -4.88
C PHE A 293 6.19 -0.02 -5.59
N ALA A 294 5.99 -1.22 -6.13
CA ALA A 294 4.75 -1.61 -6.80
C ALA A 294 3.53 -1.48 -5.88
N ALA A 295 3.66 -1.78 -4.58
CA ALA A 295 2.57 -1.66 -3.63
C ALA A 295 2.09 -0.20 -3.44
N VAL A 296 2.98 0.79 -3.61
CA VAL A 296 2.61 2.22 -3.55
C VAL A 296 1.85 2.61 -4.83
N MET A 297 2.27 2.11 -6.00
CA MET A 297 1.52 2.28 -7.25
C MET A 297 0.14 1.63 -7.18
N LEU A 298 0.06 0.41 -6.62
CA LEU A 298 -1.20 -0.29 -6.37
C LEU A 298 -2.13 0.53 -5.48
N LEU A 299 -1.62 1.15 -4.41
CA LEU A 299 -2.40 2.07 -3.58
C LEU A 299 -2.96 3.25 -4.39
N CYS A 300 -2.14 3.87 -5.24
CA CYS A 300 -2.58 4.95 -6.14
C CYS A 300 -3.67 4.47 -7.10
N ARG A 301 -3.48 3.32 -7.74
CA ARG A 301 -4.49 2.75 -8.63
C ARG A 301 -5.81 2.50 -7.92
N LEU A 302 -5.78 1.83 -6.78
CA LEU A 302 -6.99 1.48 -6.04
C LEU A 302 -7.72 2.73 -5.52
N THR A 303 -7.00 3.76 -5.11
CA THR A 303 -7.62 5.04 -4.71
C THR A 303 -8.27 5.76 -5.87
N MET A 304 -7.63 5.83 -7.04
CA MET A 304 -8.20 6.42 -8.25
C MET A 304 -9.47 5.71 -8.75
N LEU A 305 -9.61 4.41 -8.45
CA LEU A 305 -10.82 3.65 -8.77
C LEU A 305 -12.00 3.98 -7.85
N THR A 306 -11.78 4.61 -6.70
CA THR A 306 -12.86 4.91 -5.74
C THR A 306 -13.63 6.19 -6.05
N SER A 307 -13.00 7.18 -6.67
CA SER A 307 -13.62 8.48 -6.98
C SER A 307 -12.91 9.18 -8.13
N THR A 308 -13.67 9.83 -9.00
CA THR A 308 -13.14 10.65 -10.10
C THR A 308 -12.44 11.91 -9.62
N SER A 309 -12.89 12.52 -8.52
CA SER A 309 -12.19 13.67 -7.93
C SER A 309 -10.78 13.31 -7.45
N ILE A 310 -10.63 12.13 -6.84
CA ILE A 310 -9.33 11.60 -6.40
C ILE A 310 -8.46 11.32 -7.62
N ARG A 311 -9.04 10.75 -8.68
CA ARG A 311 -8.31 10.48 -9.93
C ARG A 311 -7.76 11.74 -10.57
N LEU A 312 -8.58 12.80 -10.68
CA LEU A 312 -8.13 14.06 -11.24
C LEU A 312 -7.01 14.70 -10.40
N ALA A 313 -7.12 14.66 -9.08
CA ALA A 313 -6.07 15.14 -8.19
C ALA A 313 -4.77 14.31 -8.31
N MET A 314 -4.87 12.99 -8.44
CA MET A 314 -3.72 12.10 -8.68
C MET A 314 -3.00 12.42 -10.01
N ILE A 315 -3.77 12.71 -11.05
CA ILE A 315 -3.26 13.02 -12.38
C ILE A 315 -2.63 14.43 -12.40
N ASN A 316 -3.37 15.45 -11.95
CA ASN A 316 -2.99 16.85 -12.11
C ASN A 316 -2.03 17.32 -11.01
N ASP A 317 -2.33 17.03 -9.75
CA ASP A 317 -1.59 17.60 -8.61
C ASP A 317 -0.39 16.73 -8.23
N LEU A 318 -0.55 15.40 -8.31
CA LEU A 318 0.46 14.44 -7.90
C LEU A 318 1.32 13.89 -9.04
N ARG A 319 1.02 14.28 -10.28
CA ARG A 319 1.81 13.97 -11.49
C ARG A 319 2.05 12.48 -11.68
N LEU A 320 1.01 11.68 -11.42
CA LEU A 320 1.12 10.22 -11.42
C LEU A 320 1.54 9.66 -12.80
N ILE A 321 1.08 10.29 -13.88
CA ILE A 321 1.38 9.85 -15.25
C ILE A 321 2.87 10.00 -15.52
N GLU A 322 3.45 11.16 -15.22
CA GLU A 322 4.87 11.40 -15.42
C GLU A 322 5.72 10.46 -14.55
N ARG A 323 5.29 10.17 -13.32
CA ARG A 323 5.95 9.18 -12.45
C ARG A 323 5.92 7.78 -13.08
N CYS A 324 4.76 7.29 -13.53
CA CYS A 324 4.63 6.00 -14.20
C CYS A 324 5.47 5.93 -15.47
N CYS A 325 5.37 6.93 -16.35
CA CYS A 325 6.16 7.03 -17.57
C CYS A 325 7.66 7.03 -17.30
N SER A 326 8.12 7.59 -16.18
CA SER A 326 9.55 7.66 -15.87
C SER A 326 10.24 6.30 -15.69
N TYR A 327 9.45 5.25 -15.36
CA TYR A 327 9.90 3.87 -15.22
C TYR A 327 9.71 3.02 -16.48
N LEU A 328 8.82 3.45 -17.39
CA LEU A 328 8.48 2.73 -18.62
C LEU A 328 9.29 3.23 -19.82
N ILE A 329 9.52 4.54 -19.88
CA ILE A 329 10.11 5.23 -21.03
C ILE A 329 11.64 5.29 -20.85
N PRO A 330 12.42 4.92 -21.90
CA PRO A 330 13.88 5.01 -21.90
C PRO A 330 14.38 6.43 -21.63
N SER A 331 15.65 6.54 -21.22
CA SER A 331 16.30 7.86 -21.11
C SER A 331 16.47 8.48 -22.52
N GLU A 332 16.52 9.81 -22.62
CA GLU A 332 16.79 10.49 -23.90
C GLU A 332 18.11 10.03 -24.55
N ALA A 333 19.10 9.61 -23.74
CA ALA A 333 20.35 9.05 -24.22
C ALA A 333 20.22 7.65 -24.86
N GLU A 334 19.13 6.93 -24.58
CA GLU A 334 18.83 5.59 -25.11
C GLU A 334 17.90 5.64 -26.35
N VAL A 335 17.36 6.83 -26.65
CA VAL A 335 16.52 7.10 -27.83
C VAL A 335 17.41 7.67 -28.93
N VAL A 336 17.51 6.96 -30.06
CA VAL A 336 18.31 7.39 -31.22
C VAL A 336 17.63 8.62 -31.88
N GLN A 337 18.43 9.48 -32.53
CA GLN A 337 18.04 10.81 -33.05
C GLN A 337 16.74 10.85 -33.89
N ASP A 338 16.36 9.75 -34.53
CA ASP A 338 15.01 9.55 -35.04
C ASP A 338 14.16 8.92 -33.93
N ARG A 339 13.32 9.74 -33.29
CA ARG A 339 12.50 9.54 -32.06
C ARG A 339 11.66 8.24 -31.91
N ASN A 340 11.85 7.26 -32.79
CA ASN A 340 11.12 6.00 -32.88
C ASN A 340 12.03 4.76 -32.75
N HIS A 341 13.36 4.91 -32.67
CA HIS A 341 14.29 3.78 -32.57
C HIS A 341 15.01 3.73 -31.22
N LEU A 342 14.88 2.60 -30.52
CA LEU A 342 15.56 2.32 -29.25
C LEU A 342 16.96 1.76 -29.49
N SER A 343 17.94 2.17 -28.67
CA SER A 343 19.30 1.61 -28.68
C SER A 343 19.29 0.07 -28.58
N GLU A 344 20.25 -0.60 -29.24
CA GLU A 344 20.40 -2.06 -29.18
C GLU A 344 20.72 -2.58 -27.76
N GLN A 345 21.25 -1.73 -26.88
CA GLN A 345 21.59 -2.07 -25.50
C GLN A 345 20.46 -1.76 -24.50
N TRP A 346 19.27 -1.41 -24.98
CA TRP A 346 18.15 -1.06 -24.11
C TRP A 346 17.63 -2.27 -23.33
N SER A 347 17.37 -2.06 -22.04
CA SER A 347 16.66 -3.04 -21.20
C SER A 347 15.40 -2.40 -20.62
N PRO A 348 14.30 -3.16 -20.46
CA PRO A 348 13.04 -2.64 -19.92
C PRO A 348 13.17 -2.10 -18.50
N PHE A 349 14.24 -2.46 -17.79
CA PHE A 349 14.50 -2.08 -16.41
C PHE A 349 15.64 -1.07 -16.25
N SER A 350 16.19 -0.50 -17.33
CA SER A 350 17.31 0.47 -17.27
C SER A 350 17.00 1.67 -16.37
N ARG A 351 15.72 2.02 -16.27
CA ARG A 351 15.19 3.14 -15.49
C ARG A 351 14.83 2.78 -14.06
N LEU A 352 15.03 1.54 -13.63
CA LEU A 352 14.84 1.13 -12.24
C LEU A 352 16.20 1.05 -11.51
N PRO A 353 16.25 1.21 -10.18
CA PRO A 353 17.50 1.06 -9.44
C PRO A 353 18.09 -0.35 -9.62
N PRO A 354 19.40 -0.49 -9.86
CA PRO A 354 20.05 -1.81 -10.02
C PRO A 354 20.00 -2.65 -8.75
N ALA A 355 19.76 -2.02 -7.60
CA ALA A 355 19.55 -2.70 -6.32
C ALA A 355 18.23 -3.49 -6.25
N LEU A 356 17.29 -3.23 -7.16
CA LEU A 356 15.97 -3.85 -7.15
C LEU A 356 16.02 -5.24 -7.80
N PRO A 357 15.61 -6.32 -7.09
CA PRO A 357 15.51 -7.65 -7.66
C PRO A 357 14.58 -7.65 -8.88
N LEU A 358 14.90 -8.44 -9.90
CA LEU A 358 14.19 -8.46 -11.17
C LEU A 358 12.68 -8.67 -11.02
N LYS A 359 12.25 -9.56 -10.12
CA LYS A 359 10.82 -9.80 -9.83
C LYS A 359 10.12 -8.55 -9.29
N LEU A 360 10.76 -7.78 -8.42
CA LEU A 360 10.20 -6.52 -7.89
C LEU A 360 10.22 -5.41 -8.95
N ALA A 361 11.26 -5.37 -9.77
CA ALA A 361 11.35 -4.45 -10.90
C ALA A 361 10.21 -4.68 -11.91
N ALA A 362 9.95 -5.95 -12.25
CA ALA A 362 8.83 -6.34 -13.09
C ALA A 362 7.46 -5.95 -12.48
N GLN A 363 7.28 -6.13 -11.17
CA GLN A 363 6.06 -5.72 -10.49
C GLN A 363 5.84 -4.20 -10.55
N VAL A 364 6.89 -3.39 -10.38
CA VAL A 364 6.80 -1.93 -10.55
C VAL A 364 6.39 -1.59 -11.99
N HIS A 365 7.01 -2.25 -12.97
CA HIS A 365 6.73 -2.04 -14.38
C HIS A 365 5.27 -2.36 -14.74
N ILE A 366 4.79 -3.54 -14.33
CA ILE A 366 3.41 -3.99 -14.57
C ILE A 366 2.41 -3.06 -13.88
N GLU A 367 2.67 -2.68 -12.63
CA GLU A 367 1.74 -1.83 -11.88
C GLU A 367 1.74 -0.38 -12.40
N ALA A 368 2.85 0.10 -12.98
CA ALA A 368 2.89 1.38 -13.68
C ALA A 368 1.95 1.38 -14.90
N LEU A 369 1.97 0.33 -15.71
CA LEU A 369 1.04 0.17 -16.85
C LEU A 369 -0.42 0.16 -16.38
N ARG A 370 -0.72 -0.59 -15.30
CA ARG A 370 -2.07 -0.65 -14.72
C ARG A 370 -2.54 0.70 -14.17
N CYS A 371 -1.64 1.50 -13.60
CA CYS A 371 -1.96 2.87 -13.18
C CYS A 371 -2.32 3.75 -14.38
N LEU A 372 -1.52 3.71 -15.46
CA LEU A 372 -1.79 4.47 -16.69
C LEU A 372 -3.12 4.06 -17.33
N SER A 373 -3.38 2.75 -17.42
CA SER A 373 -4.69 2.21 -17.81
C SER A 373 -5.84 2.83 -17.03
N THR A 374 -5.70 2.92 -15.71
CA THR A 374 -6.75 3.47 -14.83
C THR A 374 -6.97 4.98 -15.05
N CYS A 375 -5.94 5.71 -15.48
CA CYS A 375 -6.06 7.12 -15.86
C CYS A 375 -6.88 7.31 -17.15
N LEU A 376 -6.94 6.29 -18.01
CA LEU A 376 -7.62 6.34 -19.31
C LEU A 376 -9.03 5.73 -19.31
N VAL A 377 -9.38 4.94 -18.29
CA VAL A 377 -10.71 4.30 -18.20
C VAL A 377 -11.77 5.29 -17.71
N PRO A 378 -12.88 5.51 -18.44
CA PRO A 378 -14.03 6.23 -17.89
C PRO A 378 -14.62 5.45 -16.71
N ALA A 379 -14.91 6.09 -15.59
CA ALA A 379 -15.48 5.39 -14.42
C ALA A 379 -16.97 5.06 -14.60
N SER A 380 -17.63 5.78 -15.52
CA SER A 380 -19.02 5.58 -15.94
C SER A 380 -19.17 6.08 -17.39
N ASP A 381 -20.15 5.55 -18.13
CA ASP A 381 -20.46 5.97 -19.51
C ASP A 381 -20.73 7.48 -19.65
N ALA A 382 -21.07 8.15 -18.55
CA ALA A 382 -21.35 9.59 -18.52
C ALA A 382 -20.11 10.47 -18.20
N GLU A 383 -18.97 9.87 -17.84
CA GLU A 383 -17.78 10.62 -17.41
C GLU A 383 -16.69 10.65 -18.50
N PRO A 384 -16.24 11.85 -18.92
CA PRO A 384 -15.19 11.95 -19.92
C PRO A 384 -13.83 11.55 -19.36
N ILE A 385 -12.99 11.01 -20.24
CA ILE A 385 -11.60 10.69 -19.94
C ILE A 385 -10.83 11.99 -19.62
N PRO A 386 -9.98 12.02 -18.57
CA PRO A 386 -9.19 13.21 -18.26
C PRO A 386 -8.31 13.64 -19.44
N LEU A 387 -8.60 14.82 -20.02
CA LEU A 387 -7.90 15.34 -21.21
C LEU A 387 -6.38 15.46 -21.02
N TYR A 388 -5.94 15.87 -19.82
CA TYR A 388 -4.52 15.93 -19.50
C TYR A 388 -3.87 14.55 -19.62
N ALA A 389 -4.54 13.49 -19.14
CA ALA A 389 -4.03 12.14 -19.23
C ALA A 389 -3.92 11.66 -20.68
N LEU A 390 -4.96 11.93 -21.47
CA LEU A 390 -5.00 11.59 -22.88
C LEU A 390 -3.87 12.29 -23.65
N ASN A 391 -3.68 13.60 -23.45
CA ASN A 391 -2.63 14.37 -24.10
C ASN A 391 -1.22 13.91 -23.70
N CYS A 392 -0.98 13.66 -22.40
CA CYS A 392 0.31 13.16 -21.93
C CYS A 392 0.64 11.80 -22.55
N ILE A 393 -0.30 10.85 -22.51
CA ILE A 393 -0.05 9.49 -23.03
C ILE A 393 0.09 9.52 -24.55
N TRP A 394 -0.75 10.29 -25.25
CA TRP A 394 -0.64 10.50 -26.70
C TRP A 394 0.74 11.02 -27.10
N SER A 395 1.27 12.01 -26.39
CA SER A 395 2.60 12.56 -26.67
C SER A 395 3.73 11.55 -26.52
N THR A 396 3.56 10.55 -25.65
CA THR A 396 4.54 9.48 -25.39
C THR A 396 4.30 8.19 -26.18
N LEU A 397 3.19 8.11 -26.92
CA LEU A 397 2.72 6.89 -27.57
C LEU A 397 3.75 6.25 -28.53
N PRO A 398 4.48 7.00 -29.38
CA PRO A 398 5.46 6.39 -30.29
C PRO A 398 6.55 5.62 -29.54
N ILE A 399 7.03 6.17 -28.41
CA ILE A 399 8.07 5.54 -27.60
C ILE A 399 7.50 4.32 -26.87
N LEU A 400 6.26 4.40 -26.36
CA LEU A 400 5.58 3.26 -25.73
C LEU A 400 5.40 2.09 -26.71
N CYS A 401 5.03 2.36 -27.96
CA CYS A 401 4.95 1.34 -29.01
C CYS A 401 6.34 0.74 -29.33
N ALA A 402 7.38 1.56 -29.41
CA ALA A 402 8.74 1.08 -29.62
C ALA A 402 9.22 0.17 -28.48
N THR A 403 8.87 0.51 -27.22
CA THR A 403 9.19 -0.34 -26.06
C THR A 403 8.45 -1.68 -26.08
N LEU A 404 7.18 -1.71 -26.50
CA LEU A 404 6.45 -2.98 -26.69
C LEU A 404 7.14 -3.84 -27.75
N ASN A 405 7.51 -3.27 -28.91
CA ASN A 405 8.16 -4.02 -29.98
C ASN A 405 9.45 -4.69 -29.49
N ARG A 406 10.31 -3.97 -28.74
CA ARG A 406 11.52 -4.56 -28.16
C ARG A 406 11.23 -5.70 -27.17
N ILE A 407 10.19 -5.56 -26.34
CA ILE A 407 9.78 -6.61 -25.41
C ILE A 407 9.26 -7.84 -26.16
N ALA A 408 8.54 -7.63 -27.26
CA ALA A 408 8.07 -8.70 -28.14
C ALA A 408 9.24 -9.41 -28.84
N ASP A 409 10.21 -8.67 -29.39
CA ASP A 409 11.41 -9.22 -30.02
C ASP A 409 12.17 -10.12 -29.03
N ALA A 410 12.44 -9.61 -27.81
CA ALA A 410 13.08 -10.40 -26.76
C ALA A 410 12.29 -11.66 -26.40
N TYR A 411 10.95 -11.59 -26.40
CA TYR A 411 10.10 -12.75 -26.14
C TYR A 411 10.25 -13.80 -27.23
N PHE A 412 10.19 -13.41 -28.50
CA PHE A 412 10.31 -14.34 -29.62
C PHE A 412 11.72 -14.90 -29.78
N GLU A 413 12.77 -14.15 -29.45
CA GLU A 413 14.14 -14.69 -29.42
C GLU A 413 14.28 -15.83 -28.39
N HIS A 414 13.77 -15.63 -27.17
CA HIS A 414 13.92 -16.60 -26.07
C HIS A 414 12.94 -17.77 -26.11
N PHE A 415 11.71 -17.58 -26.58
CA PHE A 415 10.68 -18.64 -26.62
C PHE A 415 10.43 -19.21 -28.03
N GLY A 416 10.93 -18.56 -29.08
CA GLY A 416 10.81 -19.04 -30.45
C GLY A 416 11.83 -20.12 -30.82
N THR A 417 12.91 -20.29 -30.04
CA THR A 417 13.92 -21.31 -30.26
C THR A 417 13.94 -22.35 -29.12
N PRO A 418 13.85 -23.67 -29.40
CA PRO A 418 13.51 -24.68 -28.39
C PRO A 418 14.71 -25.19 -27.54
N THR A 419 15.82 -24.45 -27.43
CA THR A 419 17.11 -25.06 -27.05
C THR A 419 17.67 -24.68 -25.68
N GLN A 420 17.10 -23.73 -24.94
CA GLN A 420 17.68 -23.30 -23.65
C GLN A 420 16.74 -23.55 -22.44
N PRO A 421 17.28 -24.01 -21.30
CA PRO A 421 16.51 -24.04 -20.06
C PRO A 421 16.12 -22.62 -19.66
N HIS A 422 14.83 -22.39 -19.42
CA HIS A 422 14.32 -21.08 -19.02
C HIS A 422 14.85 -20.71 -17.62
N THR A 423 15.59 -19.61 -17.54
CA THR A 423 15.96 -18.98 -16.27
C THR A 423 14.75 -18.25 -15.68
N GLU A 424 14.77 -17.93 -14.37
CA GLU A 424 13.68 -17.17 -13.74
C GLU A 424 13.39 -15.84 -14.45
N ASP A 425 14.41 -15.24 -15.06
CA ASP A 425 14.32 -13.97 -15.78
C ASP A 425 13.44 -14.08 -17.05
N VAL A 426 13.52 -15.22 -17.74
CA VAL A 426 12.76 -15.51 -18.95
C VAL A 426 11.27 -15.72 -18.64
N LEU A 427 10.92 -16.19 -17.44
CA LEU A 427 9.53 -16.42 -17.01
C LEU A 427 8.74 -15.13 -16.75
N ILE A 428 9.42 -13.99 -16.59
CA ILE A 428 8.79 -12.69 -16.36
C ILE A 428 8.28 -12.07 -17.67
N LEU A 429 8.96 -12.38 -18.78
CA LEU A 429 8.73 -11.79 -20.09
C LEU A 429 7.31 -11.98 -20.65
N PRO A 430 6.66 -13.17 -20.51
CA PRO A 430 5.26 -13.33 -20.88
C PRO A 430 4.32 -12.38 -20.11
N GLN A 431 4.54 -12.18 -18.80
CA GLN A 431 3.69 -11.32 -17.97
C GLN A 431 3.83 -9.84 -18.36
N LEU A 432 5.05 -9.41 -18.67
CA LEU A 432 5.32 -8.07 -19.18
C LEU A 432 4.64 -7.85 -20.54
N LEU A 433 4.82 -8.79 -21.48
CA LEU A 433 4.24 -8.68 -22.82
C LEU A 433 2.71 -8.57 -22.76
N VAL A 434 2.05 -9.43 -21.99
CA VAL A 434 0.59 -9.39 -21.79
C VAL A 434 0.15 -8.04 -21.19
N SER A 435 0.88 -7.53 -20.20
CA SER A 435 0.55 -6.25 -19.56
C SER A 435 0.68 -5.07 -20.52
N TRP A 436 1.70 -5.07 -21.37
CA TRP A 436 1.90 -4.03 -22.38
C TRP A 436 0.86 -4.06 -23.48
N ILE A 437 0.56 -5.23 -24.03
CA ILE A 437 -0.50 -5.40 -25.04
C ILE A 437 -1.83 -4.92 -24.47
N SER A 438 -2.17 -5.33 -23.24
CA SER A 438 -3.43 -4.92 -22.61
C SER A 438 -3.51 -3.40 -22.41
N PHE A 439 -2.42 -2.77 -21.95
CA PHE A 439 -2.38 -1.32 -21.78
C PHE A 439 -2.54 -0.58 -23.11
N LEU A 440 -1.79 -0.97 -24.15
CA LEU A 440 -1.84 -0.28 -25.44
C LEU A 440 -3.19 -0.44 -26.14
N THR A 441 -3.78 -1.64 -26.11
CA THR A 441 -5.14 -1.86 -26.63
C THR A 441 -6.13 -0.91 -25.97
N GLN A 442 -6.10 -0.82 -24.65
CA GLN A 442 -6.97 0.07 -23.88
C GLN A 442 -6.70 1.55 -24.16
N ALA A 443 -5.44 1.93 -24.35
CA ALA A 443 -5.08 3.30 -24.70
C ALA A 443 -5.63 3.69 -26.07
N PHE A 444 -5.52 2.81 -27.07
CA PHE A 444 -6.10 3.04 -28.39
C PHE A 444 -7.63 3.15 -28.36
N GLU A 445 -8.32 2.27 -27.63
CA GLU A 445 -9.77 2.38 -27.42
C GLU A 445 -10.15 3.73 -26.79
N SER A 446 -9.38 4.15 -25.79
CA SER A 446 -9.59 5.43 -25.09
C SER A 446 -9.38 6.64 -26.01
N PHE A 447 -8.44 6.58 -26.94
CA PHE A 447 -8.23 7.64 -27.94
C PHE A 447 -9.38 7.73 -28.93
N VAL A 448 -9.94 6.59 -29.36
CA VAL A 448 -11.12 6.54 -30.25
C VAL A 448 -12.36 7.07 -29.56
N LEU A 449 -12.54 6.79 -28.26
CA LEU A 449 -13.68 7.28 -27.48
C LEU A 449 -13.53 8.76 -27.07
N GLY A 450 -12.29 9.25 -26.96
CA GLY A 450 -11.98 10.63 -26.56
C GLY A 450 -11.88 11.62 -27.72
N SER A 451 -11.81 11.14 -28.97
CA SER A 451 -11.91 11.92 -30.21
C SER A 451 -13.36 12.11 -30.64
#